data_AF-A0A2Z5G0S1-F1
#
_entry.id   AF-A0A2Z5G0S1-F1
#
_cell.length_a   1.000
_cell.length_b   1.000
_cell.length_c   1.000
_cell.angle_alpha   90.00
_cell.angle_beta   90.00
_cell.angle_gamma   90.00
#
_symmetry.space_group_name_H-M   'P 1'
#
loop_
_entity.id
_entity.type
_entity.pdbx_description
1 polymer ?
#
loop_
_entity_poly.entity_id
_entity_poly.type
_entity_poly.pdbx_seq_one_letter_code
_entity_poly.pdbx_strand_id
1 'polypeptide(L)'
;MKTLHEHEESRLALPKPNRDAQIKAYAPSVENGRLRILIVFYSLPLFVLASFIPANAQQLTATTAAVITDLPDAPQPQVRESAASTAQTGEQGTISGLVLDVSGASVAGAQVTLSTTDGVQVRAMKSKPDGVFVFSAVPPGSYTVEINADGLGPFTSAPIVLTAGQVYNVPRTLLSIASTSTSIEVRPTDEIAADQIKQEEKQRILGFAPAFYVSYVLDAAPMTTKQKYSLAAHDTLDWSTYIGVSIGAGIEQANNSFRGYGQGAAGYGKRWAALFGDGRSSDFLSHAVFASMLHQDPRYFYQGTGTTKSRLYHALSSAFVARSDSGKSMPNYSYLLGTMTSGALSNAYYPHADRWRTVVFL
;
A
#
# COMPACT_ATOMS: atom_id res chain seq x y z
N MET A 1 32.34 -16.06 -39.46
CA MET A 1 30.93 -16.41 -39.27
C MET A 1 30.60 -16.56 -37.78
N LYS A 2 31.03 -15.60 -36.93
CA LYS A 2 30.88 -15.66 -35.47
C LYS A 2 30.77 -14.28 -34.80
N THR A 3 30.39 -13.27 -35.58
CA THR A 3 30.40 -11.84 -35.16
C THR A 3 29.10 -11.11 -35.48
N LEU A 4 28.06 -11.82 -35.94
CA LEU A 4 26.74 -11.23 -36.21
C LEU A 4 25.65 -11.65 -35.21
N HIS A 5 25.95 -12.56 -34.27
CA HIS A 5 24.94 -13.04 -33.31
C HIS A 5 24.94 -12.31 -31.96
N GLU A 6 25.96 -11.50 -31.66
CA GLU A 6 26.06 -10.81 -30.35
C GLU A 6 25.43 -9.42 -30.34
N HIS A 7 25.00 -8.89 -31.49
CA HIS A 7 24.43 -7.54 -31.57
C HIS A 7 22.89 -7.48 -31.50
N GLU A 8 22.21 -8.64 -31.46
CA GLU A 8 20.74 -8.73 -31.42
C GLU A 8 20.15 -8.90 -30.02
N GLU A 9 20.91 -9.43 -29.04
CA GLU A 9 20.37 -9.64 -27.69
C GLU A 9 20.28 -8.36 -26.83
N SER A 10 20.88 -7.24 -27.25
CA SER A 10 20.84 -5.99 -26.49
C SER A 10 19.58 -5.13 -26.76
N ARG A 11 18.69 -5.53 -27.67
CA ARG A 11 17.51 -4.74 -28.07
C ARG A 11 16.17 -5.21 -27.48
N LEU A 12 16.17 -6.24 -26.64
CA LEU A 12 14.95 -6.78 -26.00
C LEU A 12 14.94 -6.72 -24.46
N ALA A 13 15.72 -5.82 -23.86
CA ALA A 13 15.62 -5.56 -22.42
C ALA A 13 14.39 -4.68 -22.13
N LEU A 14 13.27 -5.32 -21.82
CA LEU A 14 12.10 -4.67 -21.22
C LEU A 14 12.55 -3.85 -19.98
N PRO A 15 11.99 -2.64 -19.77
CA PRO A 15 12.36 -1.82 -18.63
C PRO A 15 12.11 -2.57 -17.32
N LYS A 16 13.13 -2.62 -16.44
CA LYS A 16 13.00 -3.25 -15.12
C LYS A 16 11.83 -2.60 -14.37
N PRO A 17 10.90 -3.40 -13.82
CA PRO A 17 9.72 -2.85 -13.16
C PRO A 17 10.11 -1.98 -11.97
N ASN A 18 9.41 -0.85 -11.85
CA ASN A 18 9.55 0.07 -10.72
C ASN A 18 9.02 -0.63 -9.45
N ARG A 19 9.95 -1.19 -8.66
CA ARG A 19 9.65 -1.94 -7.42
C ARG A 19 8.78 -1.14 -6.44
N ASP A 20 8.89 0.18 -6.45
CA ASP A 20 8.15 1.05 -5.54
C ASP A 20 6.67 1.23 -5.94
N ALA A 21 6.33 1.03 -7.21
CA ALA A 21 4.97 1.16 -7.72
C ALA A 21 4.12 -0.10 -7.45
N GLN A 22 4.71 -1.30 -7.52
CA GLN A 22 4.00 -2.55 -7.22
C GLN A 22 3.71 -2.70 -5.71
N ILE A 23 4.60 -2.17 -4.84
CA ILE A 23 4.42 -2.22 -3.37
C ILE A 23 3.24 -1.34 -2.91
N LYS A 24 2.96 -0.25 -3.62
CA LYS A 24 1.84 0.66 -3.29
C LYS A 24 0.47 0.11 -3.67
N ALA A 25 0.39 -0.83 -4.62
CA ALA A 25 -0.87 -1.37 -5.13
C ALA A 25 -1.52 -2.43 -4.22
N TYR A 26 -0.76 -3.03 -3.29
CA TYR A 26 -1.25 -4.07 -2.37
C TYR A 26 -1.18 -3.69 -0.88
N ALA A 27 -0.63 -2.52 -0.55
CA ALA A 27 -0.72 -1.93 0.77
C ALA A 27 -2.03 -1.14 0.86
N PRO A 28 -3.05 -1.55 1.65
CA PRO A 28 -4.09 -0.60 2.00
C PRO A 28 -3.43 0.59 2.70
N SER A 29 -3.67 1.80 2.18
CA SER A 29 -3.18 3.07 2.71
C SER A 29 -3.42 3.14 4.22
N VAL A 30 -2.36 2.90 5.01
CA VAL A 30 -2.31 3.25 6.43
C VAL A 30 -1.68 4.64 6.52
N GLU A 31 -2.34 5.63 5.93
CA GLU A 31 -1.98 7.03 6.12
C GLU A 31 -3.16 7.75 6.79
N ASN A 32 -2.94 8.10 8.05
CA ASN A 32 -3.71 9.03 8.87
C ASN A 32 -5.14 8.61 9.29
N GLY A 33 -5.20 7.63 10.20
CA GLY A 33 -6.38 7.33 11.02
C GLY A 33 -5.98 6.91 12.43
N ARG A 34 -5.94 7.87 13.35
CA ARG A 34 -5.73 7.73 14.81
C ARG A 34 -6.22 6.37 15.37
N LEU A 35 -5.26 5.47 15.64
CA LEU A 35 -5.54 4.11 16.11
C LEU A 35 -5.98 4.13 17.58
N ARG A 36 -7.24 3.75 17.79
CA ARG A 36 -7.90 3.61 19.10
C ARG A 36 -7.30 2.40 19.81
N ILE A 37 -6.71 2.65 20.98
CA ILE A 37 -6.07 1.68 21.86
C ILE A 37 -7.13 0.72 22.45
N LEU A 38 -6.96 -0.58 22.18
CA LEU A 38 -7.65 -1.67 22.88
C LEU A 38 -6.55 -2.55 23.50
N ILE A 39 -6.35 -2.37 24.80
CA ILE A 39 -5.36 -3.07 25.61
C ILE A 39 -5.90 -4.47 25.90
N VAL A 40 -5.17 -5.50 25.45
CA VAL A 40 -5.29 -6.87 25.97
C VAL A 40 -3.86 -7.37 26.18
N PHE A 41 -3.32 -7.10 27.37
CA PHE A 41 -2.20 -7.86 27.92
C PHE A 41 -2.75 -8.71 29.06
N TYR A 42 -2.50 -10.01 28.98
CA TYR A 42 -2.80 -10.97 30.03
C TYR A 42 -1.96 -10.68 31.29
N SER A 43 -2.59 -10.87 32.46
CA SER A 43 -2.07 -11.01 33.84
C SER A 43 -2.12 -9.81 34.82
N LEU A 44 -3.21 -9.81 35.61
CA LEU A 44 -3.48 -9.29 36.98
C LEU A 44 -3.82 -7.78 37.22
N PRO A 45 -4.70 -7.46 38.21
CA PRO A 45 -5.70 -6.37 38.13
C PRO A 45 -5.52 -5.25 39.17
N LEU A 46 -5.97 -4.02 38.87
CA LEU A 46 -6.80 -3.17 39.74
C LEU A 46 -7.05 -1.77 39.13
N PHE A 47 -8.35 -1.45 39.07
CA PHE A 47 -9.01 -0.15 39.23
C PHE A 47 -8.87 1.01 38.22
N VAL A 48 -10.07 1.36 37.76
CA VAL A 48 -10.58 2.45 36.93
C VAL A 48 -10.77 3.73 37.77
N LEU A 49 -10.55 4.93 37.21
CA LEU A 49 -11.57 5.99 37.21
C LEU A 49 -11.28 7.23 36.32
N ALA A 50 -12.32 7.60 35.57
CA ALA A 50 -12.82 8.95 35.17
C ALA A 50 -11.93 9.86 34.29
N SER A 51 -12.42 10.70 33.37
CA SER A 51 -13.71 11.41 33.27
C SER A 51 -14.03 11.83 31.82
N PHE A 52 -15.32 12.08 31.56
CA PHE A 52 -15.92 12.68 30.36
C PHE A 52 -15.63 14.20 30.20
N ILE A 53 -15.76 14.74 28.97
CA ILE A 53 -16.47 16.01 28.55
C ILE A 53 -16.09 16.39 27.07
N PRO A 54 -16.95 17.08 26.28
CA PRO A 54 -16.99 17.02 24.81
C PRO A 54 -16.52 18.28 24.04
N ALA A 55 -16.52 18.13 22.70
CA ALA A 55 -16.70 19.14 21.64
C ALA A 55 -15.58 20.17 21.37
N ASN A 56 -15.06 20.17 20.13
CA ASN A 56 -15.36 21.22 19.15
C ASN A 56 -14.75 20.91 17.77
N ALA A 57 -15.57 21.08 16.74
CA ALA A 57 -15.19 21.07 15.33
C ALA A 57 -14.75 22.48 14.92
N GLN A 58 -13.68 22.62 14.16
CA GLN A 58 -13.36 23.85 13.45
C GLN A 58 -13.10 23.54 11.96
N GLN A 59 -14.04 24.05 11.17
CA GLN A 59 -14.02 24.23 9.74
C GLN A 59 -13.07 25.39 9.41
N LEU A 60 -12.24 25.27 8.38
CA LEU A 60 -11.51 26.41 7.80
C LEU A 60 -12.23 26.84 6.52
N THR A 61 -12.92 27.97 6.63
CA THR A 61 -13.53 28.71 5.52
C THR A 61 -12.55 29.79 5.05
N ALA A 62 -12.46 29.99 3.74
CA ALA A 62 -11.69 31.02 3.08
C ALA A 62 -12.12 32.44 3.51
N THR A 63 -11.16 33.37 3.56
CA THR A 63 -11.41 34.80 3.73
C THR A 63 -11.00 35.55 2.46
N THR A 64 -11.90 36.40 1.99
CA THR A 64 -11.81 37.28 0.82
C THR A 64 -11.34 38.68 1.23
N ALA A 65 -10.82 39.41 0.24
CA ALA A 65 -11.01 40.85 -0.02
C ALA A 65 -10.01 41.89 0.53
N ALA A 66 -9.47 42.66 -0.42
CA ALA A 66 -9.36 44.13 -0.42
C ALA A 66 -9.42 44.51 -1.92
N VAL A 67 -10.46 45.15 -2.50
CA VAL A 67 -11.01 46.52 -2.33
C VAL A 67 -9.96 47.61 -2.42
N ILE A 68 -9.84 48.24 -3.59
CA ILE A 68 -9.58 49.67 -3.75
C ILE A 68 -10.48 50.21 -4.86
N THR A 69 -11.20 51.26 -4.50
CA THR A 69 -12.08 52.17 -5.24
C THR A 69 -11.29 53.10 -6.15
N ASP A 70 -11.81 53.39 -7.36
CA ASP A 70 -12.02 54.77 -7.85
C ASP A 70 -12.48 54.80 -9.32
N LEU A 71 -13.51 55.61 -9.56
CA LEU A 71 -14.00 56.15 -10.84
C LEU A 71 -14.02 57.68 -10.64
N PRO A 72 -13.70 58.52 -11.65
CA PRO A 72 -14.76 59.02 -12.53
C PRO A 72 -14.39 59.50 -13.97
N ASP A 73 -15.45 59.57 -14.78
CA ASP A 73 -15.82 60.47 -15.89
C ASP A 73 -15.08 60.57 -17.25
N ALA A 74 -15.91 60.54 -18.31
CA ALA A 74 -15.61 60.77 -19.71
C ALA A 74 -15.79 62.25 -20.12
N PRO A 75 -15.13 62.73 -21.19
CA PRO A 75 -15.85 62.94 -22.46
C PRO A 75 -15.05 62.66 -23.76
N GLN A 76 -15.78 62.52 -24.89
CA GLN A 76 -15.34 62.19 -26.27
C GLN A 76 -14.72 63.40 -27.08
N PRO A 77 -14.59 63.35 -28.44
CA PRO A 77 -13.51 62.75 -29.25
C PRO A 77 -12.87 63.75 -30.27
N GLN A 78 -11.60 63.62 -30.70
CA GLN A 78 -11.12 64.20 -31.99
C GLN A 78 -9.98 63.41 -32.65
N VAL A 79 -10.04 63.38 -33.98
CA VAL A 79 -9.30 62.62 -34.99
C VAL A 79 -7.92 63.23 -35.30
N ARG A 80 -6.92 62.40 -35.65
CA ARG A 80 -5.97 62.65 -36.77
C ARG A 80 -5.08 61.44 -37.13
N GLU A 81 -5.30 60.99 -38.38
CA GLU A 81 -4.32 60.64 -39.44
C GLU A 81 -3.25 59.53 -39.22
N SER A 82 -3.56 58.38 -39.82
CA SER A 82 -2.81 57.70 -40.89
C SER A 82 -1.29 57.55 -40.80
N ALA A 83 -0.85 56.31 -40.62
CA ALA A 83 0.25 55.74 -41.40
C ALA A 83 -0.12 54.29 -41.80
N ALA A 84 -0.42 54.10 -43.08
CA ALA A 84 -0.65 52.79 -43.66
C ALA A 84 0.67 52.02 -43.71
N SER A 85 0.72 50.88 -43.03
CA SER A 85 1.64 49.79 -43.35
C SER A 85 0.82 48.70 -44.02
N THR A 86 1.08 48.49 -45.30
CA THR A 86 0.57 47.37 -46.11
C THR A 86 1.10 46.05 -45.53
N ALA A 87 0.36 45.46 -44.60
CA ALA A 87 0.52 44.05 -44.25
C ALA A 87 -0.29 43.23 -45.26
N GLN A 88 0.39 42.36 -45.99
CA GLN A 88 -0.24 41.38 -46.86
C GLN A 88 -1.13 40.47 -45.99
N THR A 89 -2.45 40.69 -46.02
CA THR A 89 -3.45 39.77 -45.49
C THR A 89 -3.48 38.53 -46.36
N GLY A 90 -2.60 37.57 -46.08
CA GLY A 90 -2.88 36.18 -46.42
C GLY A 90 -4.15 35.78 -45.68
N GLU A 91 -5.19 35.37 -46.39
CA GLU A 91 -6.48 35.00 -45.79
C GLU A 91 -6.26 33.90 -44.74
N GLN A 92 -6.43 34.23 -43.46
CA GLN A 92 -6.25 33.27 -42.39
C GLN A 92 -7.50 32.37 -42.29
N GLY A 93 -7.29 31.08 -42.09
CA GLY A 93 -8.37 30.10 -41.97
C GLY A 93 -8.94 30.02 -40.55
N THR A 94 -10.00 29.23 -40.40
CA THR A 94 -10.65 28.92 -39.12
C THR A 94 -10.77 27.41 -38.96
N ILE A 95 -10.37 26.87 -37.81
CA ILE A 95 -10.58 25.46 -37.46
C ILE A 95 -11.60 25.41 -36.32
N SER A 96 -12.68 24.64 -36.50
CA SER A 96 -13.70 24.46 -35.46
C SER A 96 -14.09 23.00 -35.31
N GLY A 97 -14.72 22.66 -34.19
CA GLY A 97 -15.25 21.32 -33.96
C GLY A 97 -16.05 21.22 -32.69
N LEU A 98 -16.60 20.03 -32.46
CA LEU A 98 -17.41 19.67 -31.30
C LEU A 98 -16.77 18.49 -30.57
N VAL A 99 -16.55 18.66 -29.27
CA VAL A 99 -16.01 17.62 -28.40
C VAL A 99 -17.16 16.84 -27.78
N LEU A 100 -17.26 15.56 -28.12
CA LEU A 100 -18.28 14.64 -27.61
C LEU A 100 -17.64 13.47 -26.87
N ASP A 101 -18.34 12.91 -25.90
CA ASP A 101 -18.00 11.61 -25.33
C ASP A 101 -18.64 10.45 -26.13
N VAL A 102 -18.31 9.21 -25.78
CA VAL A 102 -18.88 8.00 -26.39
C VAL A 102 -20.40 7.86 -26.24
N SER A 103 -21.02 8.58 -25.31
CA SER A 103 -22.48 8.61 -25.13
C SER A 103 -23.16 9.65 -26.03
N GLY A 104 -22.38 10.49 -26.72
CA GLY A 104 -22.86 11.60 -27.54
C GLY A 104 -23.11 12.89 -26.76
N ALA A 105 -22.72 12.97 -25.49
CA ALA A 105 -22.83 14.17 -24.67
C ALA A 105 -21.67 15.14 -24.97
N SER A 106 -21.94 16.44 -24.89
CA SER A 106 -20.93 17.50 -25.10
C SER A 106 -19.99 17.61 -23.91
N VAL A 107 -18.68 17.65 -24.17
CA VAL A 107 -17.65 17.73 -23.13
C VAL A 107 -17.20 19.18 -22.96
N ALA A 108 -17.62 19.80 -21.86
CA ALA A 108 -17.21 21.15 -21.48
C ALA A 108 -15.84 21.16 -20.81
N GLY A 109 -15.03 22.19 -21.06
CA GLY A 109 -13.75 22.39 -20.38
C GLY A 109 -12.61 21.48 -20.85
N ALA A 110 -12.80 20.70 -21.92
CA ALA A 110 -11.75 19.90 -22.54
C ALA A 110 -10.62 20.81 -23.07
N GLN A 111 -9.38 20.49 -22.74
CA GLN A 111 -8.20 21.17 -23.24
C GLN A 111 -7.97 20.76 -24.71
N VAL A 112 -8.19 21.70 -25.63
CA VAL A 112 -7.96 21.54 -27.06
C VAL A 112 -6.66 22.24 -27.43
N THR A 113 -5.72 21.52 -28.01
CA THR A 113 -4.41 22.01 -28.42
C THR A 113 -4.27 21.85 -29.93
N LEU A 114 -3.99 22.95 -30.62
CA LEU A 114 -3.64 22.97 -32.03
C LEU A 114 -2.11 22.99 -32.15
N SER A 115 -1.56 21.97 -32.79
CA SER A 115 -0.13 21.83 -33.04
C SER A 115 0.15 21.74 -34.54
N THR A 116 1.34 22.11 -34.97
CA THR A 116 1.83 21.73 -36.30
C THR A 116 2.04 20.22 -36.37
N THR A 117 2.10 19.64 -37.57
CA THR A 117 2.43 18.22 -37.76
C THR A 117 3.78 17.80 -37.18
N ASP A 118 4.68 18.77 -36.93
CA ASP A 118 5.98 18.56 -36.28
C ASP A 118 5.90 18.57 -34.74
N GLY A 119 4.69 18.68 -34.18
CA GLY A 119 4.42 18.66 -32.74
C GLY A 119 4.61 20.00 -32.03
N VAL A 120 4.93 21.08 -32.76
CA VAL A 120 5.04 22.42 -32.16
C VAL A 120 3.64 22.97 -31.88
N GLN A 121 3.35 23.24 -30.61
CA GLN A 121 2.10 23.85 -30.18
C GLN A 121 1.96 25.26 -30.76
N VAL A 122 0.83 25.51 -31.43
CA VAL A 122 0.50 26.80 -32.05
C VAL A 122 -0.48 27.57 -31.17
N ARG A 123 -1.53 26.90 -30.68
CA ARG A 123 -2.53 27.47 -29.77
C ARG A 123 -3.14 26.40 -28.86
N ALA A 124 -3.68 26.83 -27.73
CA ALA A 124 -4.48 26.01 -26.85
C ALA A 124 -5.69 26.79 -26.33
N MET A 125 -6.81 26.10 -26.15
CA MET A 125 -8.03 26.65 -25.58
C MET A 125 -8.81 25.57 -24.85
N LYS A 126 -9.76 25.97 -23.99
CA LYS A 126 -10.73 25.03 -23.42
C LYS A 126 -12.02 25.03 -24.26
N SER A 127 -12.66 23.87 -24.40
CA SER A 127 -13.98 23.78 -25.02
C SER A 127 -15.03 24.54 -24.19
N LYS A 128 -15.99 25.14 -24.89
CA LYS A 128 -17.11 25.88 -24.28
C LYS A 128 -18.10 24.92 -23.59
N PRO A 129 -19.10 25.43 -22.84
CA PRO A 129 -20.13 24.59 -22.19
C PRO A 129 -20.94 23.71 -23.15
N ASP A 130 -21.04 24.09 -24.42
CA ASP A 130 -21.66 23.33 -25.50
C ASP A 130 -20.69 22.35 -26.20
N GLY A 131 -19.47 22.18 -25.67
CA GLY A 131 -18.43 21.32 -26.25
C GLY A 131 -17.76 21.89 -27.50
N VAL A 132 -18.11 23.11 -27.92
CA VAL A 132 -17.58 23.71 -29.15
C VAL A 132 -16.21 24.34 -28.91
N PHE A 133 -15.29 24.18 -29.87
CA PHE A 133 -14.03 24.91 -29.94
C PHE A 133 -13.87 25.59 -31.30
N VAL A 134 -13.19 26.74 -31.31
CA VAL A 134 -12.96 27.54 -32.54
C VAL A 134 -11.60 28.22 -32.44
N PHE A 135 -10.68 27.86 -33.33
CA PHE A 135 -9.45 28.59 -33.61
C PHE A 135 -9.66 29.45 -34.84
N SER A 136 -9.84 30.75 -34.64
CA SER A 136 -9.87 31.74 -35.73
C SER A 136 -8.46 32.24 -36.04
N ALA A 137 -8.29 32.83 -37.22
CA ALA A 137 -7.05 33.52 -37.58
C ALA A 137 -5.83 32.55 -37.53
N VAL A 138 -5.99 31.38 -38.15
CA VAL A 138 -4.95 30.34 -38.25
C VAL A 138 -4.27 30.46 -39.62
N PRO A 139 -2.95 30.64 -39.69
CA PRO A 139 -2.23 30.69 -40.97
C PRO A 139 -2.41 29.40 -41.77
N PRO A 140 -2.41 29.46 -43.12
CA PRO A 140 -2.43 28.25 -43.95
C PRO A 140 -1.25 27.33 -43.63
N GLY A 141 -1.48 26.03 -43.52
CA GLY A 141 -0.47 25.06 -43.08
C GLY A 141 -1.06 23.71 -42.70
N SER A 142 -0.20 22.80 -42.22
CA SER A 142 -0.59 21.46 -41.76
C SER A 142 -0.58 21.37 -40.23
N TYR A 143 -1.70 20.94 -39.66
CA TYR A 143 -1.93 20.95 -38.22
C TYR A 143 -2.52 19.63 -37.71
N THR A 144 -2.39 19.39 -36.42
CA THR A 144 -3.08 18.35 -35.67
C THR A 144 -3.80 18.98 -34.49
N VAL A 145 -4.95 18.42 -34.13
CA VAL A 145 -5.72 18.83 -32.95
C VAL A 145 -5.65 17.70 -31.94
N GLU A 146 -5.12 18.01 -30.76
CA GLU A 146 -5.12 17.14 -29.59
C GLU A 146 -6.18 17.62 -28.60
N ILE A 147 -7.00 16.71 -28.08
CA ILE A 147 -8.05 17.01 -27.10
C ILE A 147 -7.83 16.14 -25.87
N ASN A 148 -7.75 16.79 -24.71
CA ASN A 148 -7.57 16.13 -23.42
C ASN A 148 -8.63 16.64 -22.45
N ALA A 149 -9.31 15.74 -21.75
CA ALA A 149 -10.37 16.08 -20.80
C ALA A 149 -10.28 15.14 -19.59
N ASP A 150 -10.56 15.67 -18.40
CA ASP A 150 -10.46 14.90 -17.15
C ASP A 150 -11.37 13.67 -17.19
N GLY A 151 -10.80 12.50 -16.90
CA GLY A 151 -11.52 11.21 -16.90
C GLY A 151 -11.75 10.58 -18.28
N LEU A 152 -11.32 11.23 -19.36
CA LEU A 152 -11.41 10.74 -20.74
C LEU A 152 -10.00 10.52 -21.33
N GLY A 153 -9.89 9.57 -22.26
CA GLY A 153 -8.65 9.31 -22.98
C GLY A 153 -8.36 10.43 -23.98
N PRO A 154 -7.07 10.77 -24.24
CA PRO A 154 -6.72 11.83 -25.17
C PRO A 154 -7.10 11.44 -26.61
N PHE A 155 -7.53 12.41 -27.40
CA PHE A 155 -7.78 12.25 -28.82
C PHE A 155 -6.77 13.07 -29.62
N THR A 156 -6.31 12.52 -30.74
CA THR A 156 -5.49 13.25 -31.72
C THR A 156 -6.11 13.09 -33.10
N SER A 157 -6.35 14.21 -33.80
CA SER A 157 -6.91 14.19 -35.15
C SER A 157 -5.90 13.67 -36.17
N ALA A 158 -6.40 13.23 -37.33
CA ALA A 158 -5.56 13.11 -38.53
C ALA A 158 -4.97 14.48 -38.93
N PRO A 159 -3.88 14.53 -39.73
CA PRO A 159 -3.32 15.78 -40.23
C PRO A 159 -4.35 16.60 -41.01
N ILE A 160 -4.53 17.85 -40.59
CA ILE A 160 -5.45 18.84 -41.17
C ILE A 160 -4.62 19.76 -42.06
N VAL A 161 -4.91 19.79 -43.36
CA VAL A 161 -4.33 20.77 -44.29
C VAL A 161 -5.30 21.94 -44.40
N LEU A 162 -4.91 23.12 -43.88
CA LEU A 162 -5.71 24.33 -43.90
C LEU A 162 -5.23 25.27 -45.03
N THR A 163 -6.12 25.59 -45.97
CA THR A 163 -5.83 26.58 -47.03
C THR A 163 -6.28 27.99 -46.62
N ALA A 164 -5.82 29.00 -47.37
CA ALA A 164 -6.14 30.40 -47.09
C ALA A 164 -7.65 30.66 -47.14
N GLY A 165 -8.18 31.33 -46.11
CA GLY A 165 -9.60 31.65 -45.96
C GLY A 165 -10.52 30.46 -45.65
N GLN A 166 -9.99 29.24 -45.53
CA GLN A 166 -10.79 28.04 -45.33
C GLN A 166 -11.36 27.94 -43.91
N VAL A 167 -12.63 27.54 -43.80
CA VAL A 167 -13.22 27.06 -42.55
C VAL A 167 -13.20 25.54 -42.55
N TYR A 168 -12.37 24.94 -41.70
CA TYR A 168 -12.24 23.49 -41.55
C TYR A 168 -12.97 23.03 -40.29
N ASN A 169 -13.95 22.13 -40.45
CA ASN A 169 -14.67 21.52 -39.34
C ASN A 169 -14.08 20.13 -39.06
N VAL A 170 -13.51 19.96 -37.86
CA VAL A 170 -12.96 18.68 -37.41
C VAL A 170 -14.12 17.69 -37.23
N PRO A 171 -14.11 16.54 -37.93
CA PRO A 171 -15.16 15.52 -37.81
C PRO A 171 -15.38 15.08 -36.35
N ARG A 172 -16.59 14.59 -36.06
CA ARG A 172 -17.05 14.22 -34.71
C ARG A 172 -15.97 13.50 -33.91
N THR A 173 -15.47 14.18 -32.88
CA THR A 173 -14.39 13.69 -32.03
C THR A 173 -15.02 13.00 -30.82
N LEU A 174 -14.98 11.67 -30.80
CA LEU A 174 -15.50 10.85 -29.70
C LEU A 174 -14.36 10.50 -28.75
N LEU A 175 -14.35 11.10 -27.56
CA LEU A 175 -13.41 10.75 -26.49
C LEU A 175 -13.88 9.47 -25.79
N SER A 176 -13.07 8.43 -25.83
CA SER A 176 -13.29 7.19 -25.07
C SER A 176 -12.86 7.37 -23.61
N ILE A 177 -13.47 6.63 -22.69
CA ILE A 177 -13.08 6.64 -21.27
C ILE A 177 -11.62 6.17 -21.13
N ALA A 178 -10.85 6.82 -20.26
CA ALA A 178 -9.46 6.42 -20.00
C ALA A 178 -9.43 4.99 -19.44
N SER A 179 -8.79 4.07 -20.16
CA SER A 179 -8.64 2.69 -19.70
C SER A 179 -7.50 2.59 -18.68
N THR A 180 -7.85 2.29 -17.44
CA THR A 180 -6.87 1.83 -16.44
C THR A 180 -6.40 0.44 -16.88
N SER A 181 -5.16 0.33 -17.35
CA SER A 181 -4.55 -0.97 -17.62
C SER A 181 -4.04 -1.58 -16.31
N THR A 182 -4.64 -2.69 -15.89
CA THR A 182 -4.14 -3.51 -14.77
C THR A 182 -3.26 -4.61 -15.35
N SER A 183 -1.94 -4.51 -15.14
CA SER A 183 -1.01 -5.58 -15.50
C SER A 183 -1.01 -6.65 -14.40
N ILE A 184 -1.26 -7.91 -14.79
CA ILE A 184 -1.21 -9.06 -13.89
C ILE A 184 0.09 -9.82 -14.18
N GLU A 185 1.01 -9.81 -13.24
CA GLU A 185 2.27 -10.57 -13.33
C GLU A 185 2.12 -11.88 -12.53
N VAL A 186 2.29 -13.02 -13.19
CA VAL A 186 2.24 -14.34 -12.53
C VAL A 186 3.64 -14.69 -12.05
N ARG A 187 3.84 -14.71 -10.73
CA ARG A 187 5.09 -15.09 -10.08
C ARG A 187 4.97 -16.44 -9.38
N PRO A 188 6.08 -17.17 -9.19
CA PRO A 188 6.09 -18.39 -8.39
C PRO A 188 5.60 -18.12 -6.95
N THR A 189 4.79 -19.04 -6.40
CA THR A 189 4.23 -18.91 -5.05
C THR A 189 5.31 -18.74 -3.98
N ASP A 190 6.42 -19.47 -4.09
CA ASP A 190 7.52 -19.42 -3.12
C ASP A 190 8.18 -18.04 -3.06
N GLU A 191 8.26 -17.33 -4.19
CA GLU A 191 8.80 -15.97 -4.23
C GLU A 191 7.83 -14.95 -3.61
N ILE A 192 6.53 -15.10 -3.89
CA ILE A 192 5.49 -14.26 -3.28
C ILE A 192 5.51 -14.45 -1.76
N ALA A 193 5.58 -15.70 -1.29
CA ALA A 193 5.71 -16.01 0.13
C ALA A 193 6.99 -15.40 0.72
N ALA A 194 8.13 -15.47 0.02
CA ALA A 194 9.38 -14.88 0.49
C ALA A 194 9.29 -13.35 0.65
N ASP A 195 8.62 -12.67 -0.27
CA ASP A 195 8.43 -11.22 -0.19
C ASP A 195 7.46 -10.83 0.93
N GLN A 196 6.40 -11.63 1.15
CA GLN A 196 5.48 -11.46 2.27
C GLN A 196 6.19 -11.64 3.61
N ILE A 197 7.00 -12.70 3.77
CA ILE A 197 7.79 -12.94 4.98
C ILE A 197 8.72 -11.76 5.26
N LYS A 198 9.42 -11.22 4.26
CA LYS A 198 10.28 -10.04 4.45
C LYS A 198 9.51 -8.80 4.92
N GLN A 199 8.22 -8.70 4.62
CA GLN A 199 7.38 -7.64 5.15
C GLN A 199 6.97 -7.94 6.59
N GLU A 200 6.61 -9.20 6.88
CA GLU A 200 6.27 -9.71 8.22
C GLU A 200 7.44 -9.55 9.21
N GLU A 201 8.69 -9.83 8.80
CA GLU A 201 9.91 -9.63 9.60
C GLU A 201 10.18 -8.17 10.01
N LYS A 202 9.56 -7.20 9.33
CA LYS A 202 9.66 -5.78 9.71
C LYS A 202 8.63 -5.38 10.75
N GLN A 203 7.61 -6.20 10.98
CA GLN A 203 6.50 -5.86 11.84
C GLN A 203 6.92 -5.96 13.32
N ARG A 204 6.74 -4.87 14.06
CA ARG A 204 6.99 -4.82 15.50
C ARG A 204 5.87 -4.10 16.22
N ILE A 205 5.37 -4.70 17.29
CA ILE A 205 4.44 -4.10 18.24
C ILE A 205 5.21 -3.07 19.06
N LEU A 206 4.72 -1.82 19.06
CA LEU A 206 5.33 -0.68 19.76
C LEU A 206 6.81 -0.45 19.39
N GLY A 207 7.23 -0.89 18.20
CA GLY A 207 8.62 -0.77 17.72
C GLY A 207 9.63 -1.72 18.36
N PHE A 208 9.20 -2.58 19.29
CA PHE A 208 10.08 -3.47 20.05
C PHE A 208 9.78 -4.95 19.81
N ALA A 209 8.57 -5.39 20.16
CA ALA A 209 8.23 -6.82 20.17
C ALA A 209 7.92 -7.31 18.75
N PRO A 210 8.50 -8.42 18.29
CA PRO A 210 8.26 -8.94 16.94
C PRO A 210 6.79 -9.35 16.76
N ALA A 211 6.27 -9.11 15.56
CA ALA A 211 4.96 -9.59 15.13
C ALA A 211 5.09 -10.44 13.85
N PHE A 212 6.17 -11.21 13.74
CA PHE A 212 6.59 -11.86 12.49
C PHE A 212 5.61 -12.94 12.02
N TYR A 213 4.80 -13.49 12.93
CA TYR A 213 3.74 -14.45 12.61
C TYR A 213 2.39 -13.81 12.34
N VAL A 214 2.30 -12.49 12.14
CA VAL A 214 1.02 -11.83 11.82
C VAL A 214 0.98 -11.48 10.34
N SER A 215 0.02 -12.06 9.63
CA SER A 215 -0.23 -11.72 8.23
C SER A 215 -1.47 -10.84 8.12
N TYR A 216 -1.31 -9.69 7.46
CA TYR A 216 -2.41 -8.78 7.09
C TYR A 216 -2.99 -9.10 5.71
N VAL A 217 -2.41 -10.07 5.00
CA VAL A 217 -2.85 -10.54 3.69
C VAL A 217 -3.69 -11.80 3.91
N LEU A 218 -5.01 -11.68 3.73
CA LEU A 218 -5.95 -12.78 3.99
C LEU A 218 -5.74 -13.97 3.05
N ASP A 219 -5.15 -13.76 1.89
CA ASP A 219 -4.83 -14.73 0.84
C ASP A 219 -3.30 -14.87 0.67
N ALA A 220 -2.55 -14.80 1.78
CA ALA A 220 -1.11 -14.95 1.73
C ALA A 220 -0.68 -16.26 1.05
N ALA A 221 0.44 -16.20 0.33
CA ALA A 221 1.02 -17.37 -0.30
C ALA A 221 1.48 -18.36 0.79
N PRO A 222 1.21 -19.67 0.64
CA PRO A 222 1.68 -20.69 1.58
C PRO A 222 3.20 -20.67 1.71
N MET A 223 3.69 -20.89 2.94
CA MET A 223 5.12 -20.95 3.20
C MET A 223 5.67 -22.36 2.94
N THR A 224 6.83 -22.42 2.30
CA THR A 224 7.62 -23.66 2.22
C THR A 224 8.17 -24.05 3.60
N THR A 225 8.52 -25.33 3.78
CA THR A 225 9.22 -25.81 5.00
C THR A 225 10.47 -24.99 5.31
N LYS A 226 11.28 -24.67 4.29
CA LYS A 226 12.49 -23.86 4.47
C LYS A 226 12.17 -22.47 5.03
N GLN A 227 11.12 -21.83 4.50
CA GLN A 227 10.67 -20.53 4.96
C GLN A 227 10.15 -20.57 6.40
N LYS A 228 9.41 -21.62 6.79
CA LYS A 228 8.94 -21.80 8.18
C LYS A 228 10.10 -21.89 9.17
N TYR A 229 11.10 -22.71 8.85
CA TYR A 229 12.32 -22.82 9.67
C TYR A 229 13.12 -21.51 9.70
N SER A 230 13.23 -20.81 8.57
CA SER A 230 13.92 -19.53 8.49
C SER A 230 13.24 -18.47 9.37
N LEU A 231 11.91 -18.36 9.29
CA LEU A 231 11.13 -17.41 10.09
C LEU A 231 11.22 -17.74 11.58
N ALA A 232 11.11 -19.02 11.94
CA ALA A 232 11.29 -19.46 13.33
C ALA A 232 12.68 -19.19 13.87
N ALA A 233 13.73 -19.39 13.07
CA ALA A 233 15.08 -19.02 13.46
C ALA A 233 15.24 -17.50 13.64
N HIS A 234 14.63 -16.70 12.77
CA HIS A 234 14.68 -15.25 12.85
C HIS A 234 13.99 -14.72 14.13
N ASP A 235 12.79 -15.21 14.42
CA ASP A 235 12.06 -14.89 15.65
C ASP A 235 12.79 -15.40 16.92
N THR A 236 13.31 -16.63 16.85
CA THR A 236 14.10 -17.26 17.93
C THR A 236 15.40 -16.52 18.25
N LEU A 237 15.96 -15.78 17.29
CA LEU A 237 17.20 -15.02 17.49
C LEU A 237 16.95 -13.52 17.54
N ASP A 238 15.69 -13.08 17.61
CA ASP A 238 15.38 -11.67 17.78
C ASP A 238 15.93 -11.15 19.11
N TRP A 239 16.56 -9.99 19.03
CA TRP A 239 17.22 -9.34 20.15
C TRP A 239 16.25 -9.00 21.29
N SER A 240 14.99 -8.68 20.98
CA SER A 240 13.99 -8.24 21.98
C SER A 240 13.68 -9.36 22.98
N THR A 241 13.73 -10.61 22.54
CA THR A 241 13.44 -11.75 23.39
C THR A 241 14.53 -11.96 24.45
N TYR A 242 15.80 -11.65 24.15
CA TYR A 242 16.85 -11.72 25.18
C TYR A 242 16.57 -10.74 26.32
N ILE A 243 16.02 -9.56 26.02
CA ILE A 243 15.63 -8.58 27.03
C ILE A 243 14.43 -9.08 27.83
N GLY A 244 13.38 -9.57 27.14
CA GLY A 244 12.19 -10.12 27.80
C GLY A 244 12.52 -11.26 28.76
N VAL A 245 13.33 -12.22 28.31
CA VAL A 245 13.80 -13.35 29.13
C VAL A 245 14.64 -12.87 30.31
N SER A 246 15.51 -11.88 30.09
CA SER A 246 16.35 -11.33 31.17
C SER A 246 15.55 -10.66 32.27
N ILE A 247 14.50 -9.92 31.92
CA ILE A 247 13.56 -9.32 32.87
C ILE A 247 12.76 -10.41 33.58
N GLY A 248 12.20 -11.37 32.84
CA GLY A 248 11.43 -12.48 33.40
C GLY A 248 12.24 -13.29 34.43
N ALA A 249 13.48 -13.64 34.10
CA ALA A 249 14.38 -14.33 35.01
C ALA A 249 14.71 -13.50 36.26
N GLY A 250 14.75 -12.17 36.13
CA GLY A 250 14.96 -11.25 37.25
C GLY A 250 13.77 -11.23 38.21
N ILE A 251 12.56 -11.24 37.67
CA ILE A 251 11.32 -11.35 38.47
C ILE A 251 11.26 -12.70 39.18
N GLU A 252 11.53 -13.80 38.46
CA GLU A 252 11.57 -15.14 39.06
C GLU A 252 12.65 -15.26 40.14
N GLN A 253 13.81 -14.63 39.94
CA GLN A 253 14.88 -14.56 40.92
C GLN A 253 14.44 -13.82 42.18
N ALA A 254 13.82 -12.65 42.02
CA ALA A 254 13.32 -11.81 43.12
C ALA A 254 12.24 -12.53 43.93
N ASN A 255 11.36 -13.26 43.26
CA ASN A 255 10.30 -14.06 43.88
C ASN A 255 10.80 -15.40 44.44
N ASN A 256 12.06 -15.75 44.19
CA ASN A 256 12.63 -17.06 44.49
C ASN A 256 11.78 -18.22 43.91
N SER A 257 11.21 -18.01 42.71
CA SER A 257 10.50 -19.04 41.94
C SER A 257 11.46 -20.18 41.62
N PHE A 258 11.01 -21.43 41.62
CA PHE A 258 11.87 -22.62 41.39
C PHE A 258 13.05 -22.68 42.36
N ARG A 259 12.77 -22.79 43.66
CA ARG A 259 13.77 -22.72 44.74
C ARG A 259 14.96 -23.68 44.56
N GLY A 260 14.74 -24.82 43.89
CA GLY A 260 15.80 -25.79 43.58
C GLY A 260 16.94 -25.23 42.71
N TYR A 261 16.75 -24.10 42.02
CA TYR A 261 17.84 -23.43 41.30
C TYR A 261 18.80 -22.65 42.20
N GLY A 262 18.37 -22.30 43.42
CA GLY A 262 19.14 -21.47 44.35
C GLY A 262 19.03 -19.97 44.06
N GLN A 263 19.88 -19.18 44.72
CA GLN A 263 19.94 -17.72 44.65
C GLN A 263 21.28 -17.23 44.08
N GLY A 264 21.42 -15.92 43.90
CA GLY A 264 22.59 -15.30 43.26
C GLY A 264 22.67 -15.55 41.75
N ALA A 265 23.83 -15.22 41.16
CA ALA A 265 24.04 -15.26 39.72
C ALA A 265 23.81 -16.64 39.10
N ALA A 266 24.17 -17.72 39.81
CA ALA A 266 23.94 -19.08 39.35
C ALA A 266 22.44 -19.44 39.28
N GLY A 267 21.65 -19.03 40.28
CA GLY A 267 20.20 -19.20 40.27
C GLY A 267 19.54 -18.41 39.15
N TYR A 268 19.99 -17.17 38.94
CA TYR A 268 19.49 -16.31 37.86
C TYR A 268 19.78 -16.93 36.49
N GLY A 269 21.02 -17.39 36.26
CA GLY A 269 21.41 -18.02 35.00
C GLY A 269 20.59 -19.27 34.67
N LYS A 270 20.23 -20.08 35.68
CA LYS A 270 19.35 -21.24 35.48
C LYS A 270 17.92 -20.84 35.11
N ARG A 271 17.35 -19.83 35.76
CA ARG A 271 16.01 -19.28 35.42
C ARG A 271 16.00 -18.69 34.02
N TRP A 272 17.04 -17.94 33.68
CA TRP A 272 17.24 -17.39 32.34
C TRP A 272 17.29 -18.49 31.28
N ALA A 273 18.11 -19.53 31.51
CA ALA A 273 18.22 -20.65 30.59
C ALA A 273 16.91 -21.44 30.46
N ALA A 274 16.18 -21.62 31.55
CA ALA A 274 14.88 -22.29 31.54
C ALA A 274 13.84 -21.48 30.74
N LEU A 275 13.67 -20.19 31.04
CA LEU A 275 12.75 -19.31 30.31
C LEU A 275 13.10 -19.19 28.83
N PHE A 276 14.39 -19.09 28.50
CA PHE A 276 14.84 -19.11 27.12
C PHE A 276 14.47 -20.45 26.46
N GLY A 277 14.81 -21.56 27.11
CA GLY A 277 14.53 -22.91 26.63
C GLY A 277 13.05 -23.14 26.35
N ASP A 278 12.18 -22.79 27.30
CA ASP A 278 10.73 -22.98 27.20
C ASP A 278 10.15 -22.22 26.00
N GLY A 279 10.41 -20.91 25.94
CA GLY A 279 9.90 -20.05 24.86
C GLY A 279 10.42 -20.50 23.50
N ARG A 280 11.75 -20.66 23.35
CA ARG A 280 12.35 -20.98 22.05
C ARG A 280 11.99 -22.36 21.56
N SER A 281 11.99 -23.35 22.44
CA SER A 281 11.62 -24.71 22.03
C SER A 281 10.13 -24.79 21.68
N SER A 282 9.25 -24.09 22.41
CA SER A 282 7.82 -24.01 22.08
C SER A 282 7.59 -23.39 20.71
N ASP A 283 8.17 -22.22 20.44
CA ASP A 283 7.98 -21.51 19.18
C ASP A 283 8.57 -22.30 18.01
N PHE A 284 9.78 -22.85 18.17
CA PHE A 284 10.43 -23.61 17.11
C PHE A 284 9.68 -24.92 16.81
N LEU A 285 9.24 -25.64 17.84
CA LEU A 285 8.48 -26.88 17.65
C LEU A 285 7.12 -26.58 17.02
N SER A 286 6.41 -25.55 17.50
CA SER A 286 5.08 -25.19 17.00
C SER A 286 5.14 -24.65 15.57
N HIS A 287 5.98 -23.64 15.32
CA HIS A 287 5.96 -22.86 14.09
C HIS A 287 6.89 -23.37 12.98
N ALA A 288 7.89 -24.19 13.31
CA ALA A 288 8.77 -24.81 12.30
C ALA A 288 8.51 -26.30 12.18
N VAL A 289 8.71 -27.07 13.25
CA VAL A 289 8.74 -28.54 13.18
C VAL A 289 7.35 -29.10 12.87
N PHE A 290 6.38 -28.91 13.76
CA PHE A 290 5.04 -29.46 13.58
C PHE A 290 4.27 -28.73 12.48
N ALA A 291 4.43 -27.41 12.34
CA ALA A 291 3.84 -26.67 11.22
C ALA A 291 4.29 -27.23 9.85
N SER A 292 5.55 -27.64 9.72
CA SER A 292 6.04 -28.26 8.49
C SER A 292 5.56 -29.69 8.30
N MET A 293 5.57 -30.49 9.38
CA MET A 293 5.14 -31.90 9.33
C MET A 293 3.64 -32.05 9.05
N LEU A 294 2.82 -31.13 9.56
CA LEU A 294 1.36 -31.18 9.48
C LEU A 294 0.80 -30.25 8.39
N HIS A 295 1.68 -29.63 7.61
CA HIS A 295 1.30 -28.71 6.54
C HIS A 295 0.38 -27.59 7.02
N GLN A 296 0.74 -26.95 8.14
CA GLN A 296 0.05 -25.81 8.72
C GLN A 296 0.85 -24.54 8.52
N ASP A 297 0.15 -23.46 8.21
CA ASP A 297 0.73 -22.12 8.19
C ASP A 297 0.85 -21.62 9.63
N PRO A 298 2.06 -21.29 10.11
CA PRO A 298 2.26 -20.83 11.49
C PRO A 298 1.73 -19.41 11.73
N ARG A 299 1.29 -18.70 10.70
CA ARG A 299 0.86 -17.30 10.82
C ARG A 299 -0.57 -17.17 11.32
N TYR A 300 -0.78 -16.18 12.18
CA TYR A 300 -2.08 -15.62 12.49
C TYR A 300 -2.52 -14.64 11.39
N PHE A 301 -3.69 -14.89 10.81
CA PHE A 301 -4.27 -14.01 9.79
C PHE A 301 -5.16 -12.96 10.44
N TYR A 302 -4.72 -11.71 10.41
CA TYR A 302 -5.41 -10.61 11.07
C TYR A 302 -6.75 -10.30 10.38
N GLN A 303 -7.83 -10.29 11.16
CA GLN A 303 -9.14 -9.85 10.68
C GLN A 303 -9.31 -8.35 10.90
N GLY A 304 -9.12 -7.55 9.85
CA GLY A 304 -9.25 -6.08 9.91
C GLY A 304 -10.68 -5.54 9.80
N THR A 305 -11.62 -6.33 9.30
CA THR A 305 -13.00 -5.91 9.02
C THR A 305 -14.01 -6.58 9.95
N GLY A 306 -15.24 -6.05 9.99
CA GLY A 306 -16.33 -6.60 10.82
C GLY A 306 -16.50 -5.91 12.17
N THR A 307 -17.37 -6.47 13.03
CA THR A 307 -17.65 -5.92 14.36
C THR A 307 -16.54 -6.25 15.36
N THR A 308 -16.46 -5.48 16.45
CA THR A 308 -15.51 -5.78 17.54
C THR A 308 -15.67 -7.20 18.09
N LYS A 309 -16.92 -7.69 18.19
CA LYS A 309 -17.21 -9.07 18.63
C LYS A 309 -16.68 -10.11 17.66
N SER A 310 -16.84 -9.89 16.35
CA SER A 310 -16.34 -10.82 15.32
C SER A 310 -14.83 -10.94 15.34
N ARG A 311 -14.12 -9.80 15.41
CA ARG A 311 -12.64 -9.80 15.49
C ARG A 311 -12.13 -10.47 16.76
N LEU A 312 -12.80 -10.22 17.89
CA LEU A 312 -12.47 -10.88 19.15
C LEU A 312 -12.68 -12.39 19.07
N TYR A 313 -13.81 -12.83 18.51
CA TYR A 313 -14.08 -14.25 18.30
C TYR A 313 -13.02 -14.90 17.40
N HIS A 314 -12.65 -14.25 16.30
CA HIS A 314 -11.61 -14.73 15.39
C HIS A 314 -10.25 -14.87 16.09
N ALA A 315 -9.82 -13.84 16.83
CA ALA A 315 -8.58 -13.87 17.60
C ALA A 315 -8.55 -14.95 18.70
N LEU A 316 -9.69 -15.23 19.33
CA LEU A 316 -9.78 -16.32 20.31
C LEU A 316 -9.81 -17.69 19.61
N SER A 317 -10.49 -17.79 18.47
CA SER A 317 -10.60 -19.05 17.73
C SER A 317 -9.27 -19.50 17.11
N SER A 318 -8.34 -18.58 16.84
CA SER A 318 -7.05 -18.93 16.24
C SER A 318 -6.14 -19.76 17.15
N ALA A 319 -6.39 -19.77 18.45
CA ALA A 319 -5.72 -20.71 19.36
C ALA A 319 -6.07 -22.17 19.02
N PHE A 320 -7.26 -22.41 18.48
CA PHE A 320 -7.77 -23.75 18.17
C PHE A 320 -7.81 -24.04 16.66
N VAL A 321 -7.83 -23.01 15.83
CA VAL A 321 -7.98 -23.10 14.37
C VAL A 321 -6.80 -22.42 13.70
N ALA A 322 -6.08 -23.17 12.88
CA ALA A 322 -5.02 -22.66 12.01
C ALA A 322 -5.41 -22.82 10.54
N ARG A 323 -4.60 -22.25 9.66
CA ARG A 323 -4.73 -22.44 8.22
C ARG A 323 -3.76 -23.52 7.74
N SER A 324 -4.18 -24.31 6.78
CA SER A 324 -3.31 -25.27 6.08
C SER A 324 -2.45 -24.58 5.04
N ASP A 325 -1.38 -25.24 4.59
CA ASP A 325 -0.60 -24.82 3.42
C ASP A 325 -1.43 -24.84 2.12
N SER A 326 -2.63 -25.43 2.13
CA SER A 326 -3.61 -25.38 1.05
C SER A 326 -4.68 -24.28 1.22
N GLY A 327 -4.56 -23.43 2.24
CA GLY A 327 -5.46 -22.30 2.50
C GLY A 327 -6.74 -22.66 3.26
N LYS A 328 -6.95 -23.91 3.65
CA LYS A 328 -8.16 -24.39 4.35
C LYS A 328 -8.01 -24.23 5.86
N SER A 329 -9.10 -23.93 6.56
CA SER A 329 -9.12 -23.96 8.02
C SER A 329 -9.01 -25.40 8.53
N MET A 330 -8.20 -25.60 9.57
CA MET A 330 -8.01 -26.89 10.24
C MET A 330 -7.69 -26.69 11.72
N PRO A 331 -7.85 -27.70 12.58
CA PRO A 331 -7.44 -27.58 13.98
C PRO A 331 -5.95 -27.25 14.11
N ASN A 332 -5.57 -26.44 15.10
CA ASN A 332 -4.20 -25.99 15.33
C ASN A 332 -3.35 -27.06 16.05
N TYR A 333 -3.12 -28.18 15.36
CA TYR A 333 -2.32 -29.29 15.88
C TYR A 333 -0.86 -28.92 16.12
N SER A 334 -0.30 -28.06 15.28
CA SER A 334 1.09 -27.63 15.36
C SER A 334 1.39 -26.90 16.66
N TYR A 335 0.55 -25.94 17.04
CA TYR A 335 0.63 -25.27 18.33
C TYR A 335 0.43 -26.23 19.50
N LEU A 336 -0.60 -27.08 19.45
CA LEU A 336 -0.89 -28.02 20.53
C LEU A 336 0.27 -29.00 20.76
N LEU A 337 0.75 -29.66 19.70
CA LEU A 337 1.84 -30.63 19.82
C LEU A 337 3.17 -29.95 20.16
N GLY A 338 3.42 -28.75 19.63
CA GLY A 338 4.62 -27.99 19.92
C GLY A 338 4.71 -27.57 21.38
N THR A 339 3.64 -26.98 21.92
CA THR A 339 3.55 -26.59 23.33
C THR A 339 3.63 -27.80 24.27
N MET A 340 2.93 -28.90 23.97
CA MET A 340 3.01 -30.14 24.76
C MET A 340 4.42 -30.74 24.76
N THR A 341 5.07 -30.78 23.59
CA THR A 341 6.43 -31.35 23.45
C THR A 341 7.46 -30.45 24.13
N SER A 342 7.33 -29.13 24.02
CA SER A 342 8.16 -28.17 24.76
C SER A 342 7.97 -28.32 26.28
N GLY A 343 6.74 -28.41 26.75
CA GLY A 343 6.43 -28.66 28.16
C GLY A 343 7.07 -29.97 28.66
N ALA A 344 7.02 -31.05 27.86
CA ALA A 344 7.70 -32.30 28.18
C ALA A 344 9.24 -32.13 28.21
N LEU A 345 9.81 -31.39 27.25
CA LEU A 345 11.23 -31.08 27.19
C LEU A 345 11.69 -30.25 28.39
N SER A 346 10.84 -29.37 28.92
CA SER A 346 11.13 -28.53 30.08
C SER A 346 11.55 -29.35 31.31
N ASN A 347 11.01 -30.56 31.46
CA ASN A 347 11.35 -31.46 32.56
C ASN A 347 12.83 -31.86 32.59
N ALA A 348 13.56 -31.73 31.47
CA ALA A 348 14.99 -32.01 31.41
C ALA A 348 15.83 -31.00 32.21
N TYR A 349 15.38 -29.74 32.32
CA TYR A 349 16.14 -28.68 32.96
C TYR A 349 15.49 -28.09 34.21
N TYR A 350 14.18 -28.26 34.43
CA TYR A 350 13.53 -27.85 35.68
C TYR A 350 13.96 -28.68 36.90
N PRO A 351 14.00 -28.07 38.12
CA PRO A 351 14.30 -28.78 39.35
C PRO A 351 13.29 -29.91 39.57
N HIS A 352 13.73 -31.01 40.17
CA HIS A 352 12.90 -32.21 40.34
C HIS A 352 11.54 -31.93 41.01
N ALA A 353 11.49 -30.99 41.96
CA ALA A 353 10.25 -30.61 42.66
C ALA A 353 9.24 -29.83 41.80
N ASP A 354 9.70 -29.26 40.68
CA ASP A 354 8.90 -28.37 39.82
C ASP A 354 8.64 -28.99 38.43
N ARG A 355 9.24 -30.14 38.12
CA ARG A 355 8.91 -30.93 36.92
C ARG A 355 7.42 -31.27 36.91
N TRP A 356 6.85 -31.34 35.72
CA TRP A 356 5.43 -31.64 35.46
C TRP A 356 4.42 -30.55 35.85
N ARG A 357 4.83 -29.48 36.56
CA ARG A 357 3.96 -28.33 36.85
C ARG A 357 3.79 -27.42 35.64
N THR A 358 4.76 -27.41 34.73
CA THR A 358 4.79 -26.60 33.49
C THR A 358 4.01 -27.22 32.32
N VAL A 359 3.63 -28.50 32.40
CA VAL A 359 2.89 -29.19 31.31
C VAL A 359 1.38 -28.89 31.35
N VAL A 360 0.90 -28.19 32.39
CA VAL A 360 -0.53 -27.99 32.65
C VAL A 360 -0.93 -26.53 32.48
N PHE A 361 -0.85 -25.96 31.27
CA PHE A 361 -1.66 -24.78 30.91
C PHE A 361 -2.03 -24.82 29.42
N LEU A 362 -3.31 -25.13 29.17
CA LEU A 362 -4.06 -24.86 27.93
C LEU A 362 -4.58 -23.41 27.96
#